data_AF-W9GBM6-F1
#
_entry.id   AF-W9GBM6-F1
#
_cell.length_a   1.000
_cell.length_b   1.000
_cell.length_c   1.000
_cell.angle_alpha   90.00
_cell.angle_beta   90.00
_cell.angle_gamma   90.00
#
_symmetry.space_group_name_H-M   'P 1'
#
loop_
_entity.id
_entity.type
_entity.pdbx_description
1 polymer ?
#
loop_
_entity_poly.entity_id
_entity_poly.type
_entity_poly.pdbx_seq_one_letter_code
_entity_poly.pdbx_strand_id
1 'polypeptide(L)'
;MVLAHTVPVSDFGFVDEAPGEGEPGDGPTRRRTRRPGGVALVFTVLAVGLVVFGAWAWLNRLHGDDLAAWDTLSAQIDELDRSYTPLGHSEVRPCRDEPGGTITRQYPESTGPQAAELIGYLVEKGWVQQPEPAPPLLSRLTMTTDDHALTIEVSGPALNLLVGTLTARSPGSALGCLGH
;
A
#
# COMPACT_ATOMS: atom_id res chain seq x y z
N MET A 1 21.85 -24.67 -57.92
CA MET A 1 21.09 -23.58 -58.59
C MET A 1 19.63 -23.82 -58.23
N VAL A 2 19.07 -22.99 -57.35
CA VAL A 2 17.71 -23.17 -56.81
C VAL A 2 16.74 -22.44 -57.74
N LEU A 3 15.76 -23.16 -58.28
CA LEU A 3 14.62 -22.59 -58.99
C LEU A 3 13.36 -22.99 -58.22
N ALA A 4 12.80 -21.99 -57.55
CA ALA A 4 11.53 -22.02 -56.87
C ALA A 4 10.38 -22.00 -57.89
N HIS A 5 9.35 -22.81 -57.63
CA HIS A 5 7.94 -22.43 -57.63
C HIS A 5 7.06 -23.68 -57.69
N THR A 6 6.32 -23.95 -56.62
CA THR A 6 5.17 -24.84 -56.63
C THR A 6 4.03 -24.18 -55.86
N VAL A 7 2.99 -23.79 -56.59
CA VAL A 7 1.63 -23.50 -56.12
C VAL A 7 0.71 -23.91 -57.27
N PRO A 8 -0.55 -24.37 -57.10
CA PRO A 8 -1.21 -25.02 -55.96
C PRO A 8 -1.73 -26.44 -56.31
N VAL A 9 -2.11 -27.20 -55.28
CA VAL A 9 -2.97 -28.38 -55.42
C VAL A 9 -4.42 -27.95 -55.20
N SER A 10 -5.21 -28.18 -56.26
CA SER A 10 -6.62 -28.56 -56.34
C SER A 10 -7.65 -27.94 -55.39
N ASP A 11 -8.62 -27.25 -55.98
CA ASP A 11 -9.99 -27.26 -55.48
C ASP A 11 -10.93 -27.63 -56.65
N PHE A 12 -11.39 -28.88 -56.64
CA PHE A 12 -12.47 -29.38 -57.49
C PHE A 12 -13.74 -29.35 -56.65
N GLY A 13 -14.76 -28.66 -57.15
CA GLY A 13 -16.06 -28.64 -56.50
C GLY A 13 -17.04 -27.77 -57.24
N PHE A 14 -17.32 -28.15 -58.48
CA PHE A 14 -18.44 -27.65 -59.28
C PHE A 14 -19.73 -27.65 -58.46
N VAL A 15 -20.40 -26.50 -58.37
CA VAL A 15 -21.81 -26.40 -58.05
C VAL A 15 -22.51 -25.83 -59.28
N ASP A 16 -23.52 -26.59 -59.68
CA ASP A 16 -24.35 -26.52 -60.87
C ASP A 16 -25.22 -25.25 -60.94
N GLU A 17 -25.60 -24.93 -62.17
CA GLU A 17 -26.17 -23.72 -62.72
C GLU A 17 -27.55 -23.29 -62.17
N ALA A 18 -27.82 -21.98 -62.17
CA ALA A 18 -29.10 -21.42 -62.62
C ALA A 18 -28.88 -20.00 -63.19
N PRO A 19 -29.26 -19.70 -64.45
CA PRO A 19 -29.10 -18.38 -65.03
C PRO A 19 -30.35 -17.53 -64.74
N GLY A 20 -30.13 -16.34 -64.20
CA GLY A 20 -31.15 -15.31 -64.06
C GLY A 20 -30.54 -13.96 -64.42
N GLU A 21 -30.73 -13.57 -65.68
CA GLU A 21 -30.38 -12.25 -66.20
C GLU A 21 -31.06 -11.14 -65.40
N GLY A 22 -30.25 -10.20 -64.93
CA GLY A 22 -30.67 -8.97 -64.27
C GLY A 22 -29.49 -8.02 -64.18
N GLU A 23 -29.39 -7.13 -65.16
CA GLU A 23 -28.34 -6.13 -65.37
C GLU A 23 -28.35 -4.99 -64.30
N PRO A 24 -27.41 -4.02 -64.34
CA PRO A 24 -26.37 -3.79 -63.34
C PRO A 24 -26.73 -2.66 -62.34
N GLY A 25 -26.59 -2.96 -61.04
CA GLY A 25 -26.72 -1.97 -59.97
C GLY A 25 -25.36 -1.58 -59.41
N ASP A 26 -24.76 -0.55 -59.99
CA ASP A 26 -23.61 0.16 -59.42
C ASP A 26 -23.97 0.69 -58.02
N GLY A 27 -23.25 0.22 -57.02
CA GLY A 27 -23.49 0.59 -55.63
C GLY A 27 -22.29 0.23 -54.79
N PRO A 28 -21.60 1.20 -54.18
CA PRO A 28 -20.51 0.88 -53.27
C PRO A 28 -21.12 0.06 -52.14
N THR A 29 -20.68 -1.19 -51.99
CA THR A 29 -20.95 -1.99 -50.79
C THR A 29 -20.39 -1.20 -49.62
N ARG A 30 -21.27 -0.38 -49.03
CA ARG A 30 -21.01 0.39 -47.83
C ARG A 30 -20.62 -0.66 -46.81
N ARG A 31 -19.30 -0.85 -46.60
CA ARG A 31 -18.78 -1.56 -45.43
C ARG A 31 -19.47 -0.90 -44.26
N ARG A 32 -20.51 -1.57 -43.75
CA ARG A 32 -21.30 -1.10 -42.64
C ARG A 32 -20.36 -1.27 -41.47
N THR A 33 -19.50 -0.27 -41.27
CA THR A 33 -18.74 -0.09 -40.04
C THR A 33 -19.78 -0.16 -38.96
N ARG A 34 -19.86 -1.30 -38.27
CA ARG A 34 -20.67 -1.47 -37.06
C ARG A 34 -20.12 -0.42 -36.10
N ARG A 35 -20.71 0.77 -36.14
CA ARG A 35 -20.42 1.81 -35.15
C ARG A 35 -20.71 1.14 -33.81
N PRO A 36 -19.76 1.13 -32.86
CA PRO A 36 -20.04 0.61 -31.54
C PRO A 36 -21.28 1.34 -31.04
N GLY A 37 -22.37 0.60 -30.82
CA GLY A 37 -23.65 1.20 -30.44
C GLY A 37 -23.51 1.89 -29.10
N GLY A 38 -24.30 2.95 -28.85
CA GLY A 38 -24.23 3.74 -27.61
C GLY A 38 -24.28 2.89 -26.33
N VAL A 39 -24.88 1.71 -26.37
CA VAL A 39 -24.88 0.72 -25.27
C VAL A 39 -23.47 0.24 -24.91
N ALA A 40 -22.61 -0.02 -25.90
CA ALA A 40 -21.23 -0.42 -25.66
C ALA A 40 -20.46 0.70 -24.95
N LEU A 41 -20.68 1.96 -25.36
CA LEU A 41 -20.06 3.12 -24.72
C LEU A 41 -20.55 3.30 -23.27
N VAL A 42 -21.85 3.20 -23.02
CA VAL A 42 -22.43 3.27 -21.67
C VAL A 42 -21.87 2.17 -20.78
N PHE A 43 -21.81 0.93 -21.28
CA PHE A 43 -21.24 -0.19 -20.53
C PHE A 43 -19.75 0.05 -20.22
N THR A 44 -18.96 0.51 -21.18
CA THR A 44 -17.55 0.83 -20.95
C THR A 44 -17.38 1.93 -19.89
N VAL A 45 -18.18 3.00 -19.97
CA VAL A 45 -18.14 4.09 -18.97
C VAL A 45 -18.49 3.57 -17.58
N LEU A 46 -19.55 2.75 -17.45
CA LEU A 46 -19.92 2.14 -16.18
C LEU A 46 -18.84 1.20 -15.64
N ALA A 47 -18.26 0.36 -16.50
CA ALA A 47 -17.19 -0.55 -16.12
C ALA A 47 -15.94 0.20 -15.64
N VAL A 48 -15.53 1.25 -16.36
CA VAL A 48 -14.42 2.12 -15.95
C VAL A 48 -14.73 2.82 -14.64
N GLY A 49 -15.96 3.35 -14.49
CA GLY A 49 -16.40 3.99 -13.25
C GLY A 49 -16.32 3.05 -12.05
N LEU A 50 -16.76 1.80 -12.20
CA LEU A 50 -16.67 0.77 -11.16
C LEU A 50 -15.22 0.43 -10.80
N VAL A 51 -14.33 0.31 -11.79
CA VAL A 51 -12.91 0.03 -11.55
C VAL A 51 -12.24 1.18 -10.82
N VAL A 52 -12.46 2.43 -11.25
CA VAL A 52 -11.91 3.62 -10.60
C VAL A 52 -12.43 3.74 -9.17
N PHE A 53 -13.74 3.53 -8.96
CA PHE A 53 -14.33 3.55 -7.63
C PHE A 53 -13.80 2.42 -6.74
N GLY A 54 -13.68 1.21 -7.28
CA GLY A 54 -13.10 0.07 -6.55
C GLY A 54 -11.66 0.32 -6.13
N ALA A 55 -10.85 0.88 -7.02
CA ALA A 55 -9.48 1.28 -6.70
C ALA A 55 -9.46 2.37 -5.61
N TRP A 56 -10.28 3.42 -5.73
CA TRP A 56 -10.38 4.48 -4.72
C TRP A 56 -10.81 3.94 -3.35
N ALA A 57 -11.85 3.10 -3.30
CA ALA A 57 -12.35 2.51 -2.07
C ALA A 57 -11.29 1.62 -1.40
N TRP A 58 -10.53 0.87 -2.19
CA TRP A 58 -9.42 0.06 -1.71
C TRP A 58 -8.29 0.92 -1.12
N LEU A 59 -7.89 2.00 -1.79
CA LEU A 59 -6.86 2.92 -1.29
C LEU A 59 -7.27 3.57 0.03
N ASN A 60 -8.51 4.05 0.14
CA ASN A 60 -9.02 4.63 1.39
C ASN A 60 -9.07 3.61 2.54
N ARG A 61 -9.36 2.35 2.23
CA ARG A 61 -9.30 1.29 3.24
C ARG A 61 -7.88 1.10 3.77
N LEU A 62 -6.89 0.98 2.89
CA LEU A 62 -5.48 0.88 3.29
C LEU A 62 -5.05 2.07 4.15
N HIS A 63 -5.42 3.28 3.75
CA HIS A 63 -5.15 4.49 4.53
C HIS A 63 -5.81 4.44 5.93
N GLY A 64 -7.05 3.96 6.00
CA GLY A 64 -7.75 3.77 7.27
C GLY A 64 -7.08 2.73 8.18
N ASP A 65 -6.61 1.61 7.61
CA ASP A 65 -5.90 0.56 8.34
C ASP A 65 -4.54 1.08 8.86
N ASP A 66 -3.79 1.82 8.04
CA ASP A 66 -2.52 2.47 8.43
C ASP A 66 -2.73 3.49 9.58
N LEU A 67 -3.81 4.29 9.51
CA LEU A 67 -4.17 5.25 10.56
C LEU A 67 -4.59 4.56 11.85
N ALA A 68 -5.35 3.47 11.77
CA ALA A 68 -5.77 2.71 12.95
C ALA A 68 -4.56 2.07 13.68
N ALA A 69 -3.58 1.56 12.93
CA ALA A 69 -2.34 1.08 13.49
C ALA A 69 -1.55 2.20 14.20
N TRP A 70 -1.51 3.39 13.61
CA TRP A 70 -0.88 4.56 14.25
C TRP A 70 -1.65 5.03 15.49
N ASP A 71 -2.98 5.10 15.46
CA ASP A 71 -3.79 5.51 16.60
C ASP A 71 -3.60 4.54 17.78
N THR A 72 -3.46 3.23 17.49
CA THR A 72 -3.14 2.22 18.52
C THR A 72 -1.76 2.44 19.12
N LEU A 73 -0.76 2.74 18.28
CA LEU A 73 0.59 3.07 18.75
C LEU A 73 0.58 4.33 19.62
N SER A 74 -0.08 5.39 19.16
CA SER A 74 -0.22 6.66 19.88
C SER A 74 -0.86 6.45 21.25
N ALA A 75 -1.96 5.69 21.31
CA ALA A 75 -2.64 5.42 22.58
C ALA A 75 -1.75 4.68 23.59
N GLN A 76 -0.87 3.78 23.13
CA GLN A 76 0.08 3.10 24.00
C GLN A 76 1.20 4.02 24.50
N ILE A 77 1.69 4.94 23.66
CA ILE A 77 2.67 5.94 24.08
C ILE A 77 2.02 6.95 25.04
N ASP A 78 0.76 7.35 24.81
CA ASP A 78 0.03 8.22 25.73
C ASP A 78 -0.19 7.57 27.10
N GLU A 79 -0.39 6.24 27.14
CA GLU A 79 -0.43 5.48 28.39
C GLU A 79 0.93 5.50 29.09
N LEU A 80 2.02 5.31 28.34
CA LEU A 80 3.39 5.39 28.86
C LEU A 80 3.69 6.79 29.43
N ASP A 81 3.25 7.84 28.76
CA ASP A 81 3.49 9.24 29.16
C ASP A 81 2.80 9.61 30.49
N ARG A 82 1.76 8.86 30.90
CA ARG A 82 1.13 9.00 32.23
C ARG A 82 2.05 8.52 33.35
N SER A 83 2.92 7.55 33.06
CA SER A 83 3.92 7.03 34.01
C SER A 83 5.23 7.80 33.93
N TYR A 84 5.63 8.22 32.72
CA TYR A 84 6.92 8.86 32.47
C TYR A 84 6.73 10.12 31.63
N THR A 85 6.85 11.29 32.26
CA THR A 85 6.62 12.57 31.57
C THR A 85 7.81 12.93 30.68
N PRO A 86 7.62 13.09 29.35
CA PRO A 86 8.66 13.53 28.45
C PRO A 86 8.95 15.02 28.60
N LEU A 87 10.21 15.42 28.36
CA LEU A 87 10.63 16.82 28.24
C LEU A 87 10.25 17.41 26.88
N GLY A 88 10.35 16.60 25.83
CA GLY A 88 10.02 16.98 24.46
C GLY A 88 9.31 15.84 23.74
N HIS A 89 8.38 16.17 22.85
CA HIS A 89 7.67 15.20 22.04
C HIS A 89 7.50 15.69 20.61
N SER A 90 7.45 14.76 19.66
CA SER A 90 7.02 15.03 18.29
C SER A 90 6.20 13.86 17.78
N GLU A 91 5.18 14.17 16.99
CA GLU A 91 4.24 13.21 16.45
C GLU A 91 3.93 13.55 15.01
N VAL A 92 4.25 12.62 14.12
CA VAL A 92 3.98 12.70 12.70
C VAL A 92 3.10 11.51 12.35
N ARG A 93 1.87 11.79 11.91
CA ARG A 93 0.93 10.77 11.43
C ARG A 93 1.41 10.21 10.07
N PRO A 94 1.04 8.96 9.73
CA PRO A 94 1.24 8.42 8.39
C PRO A 94 0.73 9.36 7.30
N CYS A 95 1.41 9.34 6.14
CA CYS A 95 1.06 10.12 4.95
C CYS A 95 1.15 11.65 5.08
N ARG A 96 1.79 12.19 6.14
CA ARG A 96 2.04 13.63 6.26
C ARG A 96 3.33 14.04 5.56
N ASP A 97 4.45 13.47 6.01
CA ASP A 97 5.78 13.75 5.47
C ASP A 97 6.41 12.48 4.87
N GLU A 98 6.14 11.33 5.50
CA GLU A 98 6.57 10.00 5.07
C GLU A 98 5.38 9.03 5.04
N PRO A 99 5.48 7.89 4.35
CA PRO A 99 4.41 6.89 4.35
C PRO A 99 4.06 6.39 5.77
N GLY A 100 5.07 6.17 6.61
CA GLY A 100 4.89 5.70 7.99
C GLY A 100 4.63 6.80 9.00
N GLY A 101 4.11 6.42 10.16
CA GLY A 101 3.95 7.31 11.31
C GLY A 101 5.13 7.22 12.25
N THR A 102 5.49 8.35 12.88
CA THR A 102 6.60 8.42 13.85
C THR A 102 6.19 9.21 15.08
N ILE A 103 6.53 8.69 16.26
CA ILE A 103 6.33 9.32 17.55
C ILE A 103 7.67 9.34 18.27
N THR A 104 8.16 10.51 18.66
CA THR A 104 9.40 10.64 19.44
C THR A 104 9.12 11.24 20.80
N ARG A 105 9.74 10.69 21.84
CA ARG A 105 9.78 11.23 23.20
C ARG A 105 11.23 11.46 23.61
N GLN A 106 11.52 12.62 24.18
CA GLN A 106 12.80 12.95 24.79
C GLN A 106 12.60 13.07 26.30
N TYR A 107 13.40 12.37 27.09
CA TYR A 107 13.29 12.39 28.55
C TYR A 107 14.39 13.26 29.18
N PRO A 108 14.14 13.86 30.35
CA PRO A 108 15.16 14.66 31.04
C PRO A 108 16.37 13.80 31.46
N GLU A 109 17.58 14.29 31.25
CA GLU A 109 18.83 13.61 31.66
C GLU A 109 19.01 13.50 33.19
N SER A 110 18.17 14.16 33.99
CA SER A 110 18.25 14.15 35.45
C SER A 110 17.11 13.39 36.14
N THR A 111 15.96 13.29 35.50
CA THR A 111 14.72 12.75 36.11
C THR A 111 13.93 11.82 35.18
N GLY A 112 14.50 11.45 34.03
CA GLY A 112 13.89 10.50 33.12
C GLY A 112 13.81 9.08 33.70
N PRO A 113 13.15 8.14 32.99
CA PRO A 113 13.14 6.73 33.37
C PRO A 113 14.52 6.09 33.15
N GLN A 114 14.83 5.06 33.93
CA GLN A 114 15.96 4.18 33.62
C GLN A 114 15.61 3.34 32.39
N ALA A 115 16.59 3.13 31.50
CA ALA A 115 16.36 2.41 30.24
C ALA A 115 15.87 0.98 30.46
N ALA A 116 16.43 0.25 31.43
CA ALA A 116 15.99 -1.09 31.78
C ALA A 116 14.53 -1.12 32.31
N GLU A 117 14.13 -0.12 33.08
CA GLU A 117 12.77 -0.02 33.62
C GLU A 117 11.75 0.24 32.50
N LEU A 118 12.07 1.20 31.61
CA LEU A 118 11.23 1.50 30.45
C LEU A 118 11.09 0.29 29.53
N ILE A 119 12.19 -0.39 29.22
CA ILE A 119 12.18 -1.61 28.40
C ILE A 119 11.38 -2.71 29.09
N GLY A 120 11.57 -2.91 30.40
CA GLY A 120 10.82 -3.88 31.19
C GLY A 120 9.30 -3.62 31.15
N TYR A 121 8.89 -2.36 31.31
CA TYR A 121 7.50 -1.95 31.18
C TYR A 121 6.93 -2.26 29.80
N LEU A 122 7.66 -1.94 28.73
CA LEU A 122 7.20 -2.24 27.36
C LEU A 122 7.05 -3.75 27.14
N VAL A 123 8.00 -4.55 27.63
CA VAL A 123 7.91 -6.02 27.56
C VAL A 123 6.71 -6.54 28.34
N GLU A 124 6.43 -6.00 29.52
CA GLU A 124 5.21 -6.33 30.29
C GLU A 124 3.93 -6.00 29.52
N LYS A 125 3.94 -4.92 28.73
CA LYS A 125 2.83 -4.54 27.83
C LYS A 125 2.74 -5.37 26.56
N GLY A 126 3.57 -6.39 26.40
CA GLY A 126 3.52 -7.34 25.28
C GLY A 126 4.45 -6.99 24.12
N TRP A 127 5.33 -5.98 24.27
CA TRP A 127 6.35 -5.69 23.27
C TRP A 127 7.46 -6.75 23.31
N VAL A 128 7.91 -7.18 22.13
CA VAL A 128 8.96 -8.19 22.00
C VAL A 128 10.29 -7.51 21.72
N GLN A 129 11.25 -7.68 22.61
CA GLN A 129 12.61 -7.18 22.42
C GLN A 129 13.34 -7.97 21.33
N GLN A 130 13.97 -7.26 20.40
CA GLN A 130 14.81 -7.86 19.35
C GLN A 130 16.21 -8.14 19.90
N PRO A 131 16.83 -9.29 19.54
CA PRO A 131 18.06 -9.78 20.17
C PRO A 131 19.33 -8.97 19.87
N GLU A 132 19.32 -8.07 18.87
CA GLU A 132 20.51 -7.28 18.52
C GLU A 132 20.12 -5.90 17.95
N PRO A 133 20.02 -4.87 18.79
CA PRO A 133 19.81 -3.51 18.32
C PRO A 133 21.11 -2.95 17.71
N ALA A 134 21.03 -2.34 16.53
CA ALA A 134 22.19 -1.69 15.91
C ALA A 134 22.57 -0.42 16.72
N PRO A 135 23.86 -0.21 17.04
CA PRO A 135 24.30 1.03 17.70
C PRO A 135 23.83 2.26 16.91
N PRO A 136 23.34 3.35 17.55
CA PRO A 136 23.40 3.68 18.99
C PRO A 136 22.17 3.22 19.81
N LEU A 137 21.37 2.28 19.31
CA LEU A 137 20.17 1.82 20.01
C LEU A 137 20.51 0.91 21.18
N LEU A 138 19.87 1.16 22.33
CA LEU A 138 19.93 0.25 23.48
C LEU A 138 18.98 -0.93 23.30
N SER A 139 17.84 -0.69 22.68
CA SER A 139 16.85 -1.72 22.40
C SER A 139 15.95 -1.33 21.23
N ARG A 140 15.59 -2.34 20.44
CA ARG A 140 14.49 -2.27 19.49
C ARG A 140 13.45 -3.28 19.94
N LEU A 141 12.22 -2.81 20.13
CA LEU A 141 11.07 -3.64 20.46
C LEU A 141 10.08 -3.63 19.31
N THR A 142 9.38 -4.73 19.11
CA THR A 142 8.36 -4.88 18.07
C THR A 142 7.08 -5.47 18.64
N MET A 143 5.96 -5.07 18.09
CA MET A 143 4.65 -5.63 18.41
C MET A 143 3.81 -5.64 17.13
N THR A 144 2.97 -6.65 16.95
CA THR A 144 2.08 -6.74 15.79
C THR A 144 0.65 -6.38 16.19
N THR A 145 0.00 -5.51 15.43
CA THR A 145 -1.40 -5.13 15.62
C THR A 145 -2.07 -5.12 14.27
N ASP A 146 -3.15 -5.91 14.10
CA ASP A 146 -3.92 -6.01 12.85
C ASP A 146 -3.02 -6.15 11.61
N ASP A 147 -2.06 -7.09 11.65
CA ASP A 147 -1.04 -7.36 10.62
C ASP A 147 -0.01 -6.23 10.37
N HIS A 148 -0.01 -5.16 11.18
CA HIS A 148 0.98 -4.09 11.14
C HIS A 148 2.05 -4.29 12.20
N ALA A 149 3.32 -4.30 11.78
CA ALA A 149 4.46 -4.40 12.69
C ALA A 149 4.84 -3.01 13.23
N LEU A 150 4.44 -2.74 14.47
CA LEU A 150 4.83 -1.54 15.21
C LEU A 150 6.23 -1.74 15.80
N THR A 151 7.00 -0.66 15.87
CA THR A 151 8.37 -0.69 16.40
C THR A 151 8.58 0.42 17.42
N ILE A 152 9.33 0.14 18.49
CA ILE A 152 9.83 1.13 19.44
C ILE A 152 11.33 0.98 19.55
N GLU A 153 12.04 2.08 19.39
CA GLU A 153 13.48 2.18 19.52
C GLU A 153 13.80 3.03 20.76
N VAL A 154 14.58 2.46 21.67
CA VAL A 154 15.03 3.15 22.88
C VAL A 154 16.52 3.43 22.74
N SER A 155 16.90 4.68 22.93
CA SER A 155 18.28 5.15 22.86
C SER A 155 18.70 5.83 24.15
N GLY A 156 19.97 5.66 24.50
CA GLY A 156 20.56 6.19 25.72
C GLY A 156 21.99 5.69 25.90
N PRO A 157 22.67 6.12 26.95
CA PRO A 157 24.08 5.78 27.16
C PRO A 157 24.29 4.33 27.64
N ALA A 158 23.39 3.77 28.45
CA ALA A 158 23.42 2.38 28.91
C ALA A 158 22.07 1.95 29.50
N LEU A 159 21.86 0.63 29.66
CA LEU A 159 20.60 0.06 30.22
C LEU A 159 20.34 0.50 31.67
N ASN A 160 21.39 0.68 32.47
CA ASN A 160 21.30 1.11 33.87
C ASN A 160 21.34 2.65 34.05
N LEU A 161 21.28 3.40 32.95
CA LEU A 161 21.26 4.84 32.93
C LEU A 161 19.92 5.35 32.41
N LEU A 162 19.71 6.67 32.50
CA LEU A 162 18.49 7.31 32.06
C LEU A 162 18.34 7.26 30.53
N VAL A 163 17.12 7.13 30.07
CA VAL A 163 16.77 7.14 28.65
C VAL A 163 16.99 8.54 28.09
N GLY A 164 17.62 8.63 26.92
CA GLY A 164 17.69 9.88 26.17
C GLY A 164 16.42 10.07 25.36
N THR A 165 16.21 9.17 24.39
CA THR A 165 15.03 9.26 23.50
C THR A 165 14.38 7.91 23.25
N LEU A 166 13.06 7.93 23.12
CA LEU A 166 12.23 6.85 22.64
C LEU A 166 11.64 7.25 21.29
N THR A 167 11.77 6.40 20.28
CA THR A 167 11.20 6.61 18.94
C THR A 167 10.31 5.42 18.59
N ALA A 168 9.01 5.65 18.49
CA ALA A 168 8.05 4.66 18.04
C ALA A 168 7.68 4.90 16.57
N ARG A 169 7.51 3.82 15.80
CA ARG A 169 7.07 3.90 14.40
C ARG A 169 5.94 2.92 14.12
N SER A 170 4.98 3.38 13.34
CA SER A 170 3.99 2.54 12.68
C SER A 170 4.31 2.48 11.18
N PRO A 171 4.11 1.33 10.52
CA PRO A 171 4.20 1.26 9.08
C PRO A 171 3.08 2.09 8.44
N GLY A 172 3.28 2.43 7.17
CA GLY A 172 2.22 3.01 6.37
C GLY A 172 2.45 2.71 4.89
N SER A 173 1.36 2.64 4.15
CA SER A 173 1.33 2.18 2.77
C SER A 173 1.50 3.37 1.83
N ALA A 174 2.56 3.36 1.02
CA ALA A 174 2.76 4.41 0.00
C ALA A 174 1.56 4.55 -0.95
N LEU A 175 0.87 3.44 -1.24
CA LEU A 175 -0.38 3.44 -1.99
C LEU A 175 -1.54 4.08 -1.20
N GLY A 176 -1.66 3.81 0.11
CA GLY A 176 -2.66 4.45 0.97
C GLY A 176 -2.49 5.96 1.04
N CYS A 177 -1.26 6.46 0.89
CA CYS A 177 -0.99 7.90 0.83
C CYS A 177 -1.26 8.54 -0.55
N LEU A 178 -1.58 7.77 -1.60
CA LEU A 178 -1.91 8.33 -2.92
C LEU A 178 -3.30 8.97 -2.90
N GLY A 179 -3.36 10.23 -2.49
CA GLY A 179 -4.60 11.02 -2.47
C GLY A 179 -4.77 11.94 -1.27
N HIS A 180 -3.77 12.02 -0.39
CA HIS A 180 -3.79 12.82 0.84
C HIS A 180 -2.62 13.81 0.91
#